data_AF-A0A1A7WRG3-F1
#
_entry.id   AF-A0A1A7WRG3-F1
#
_cell.length_a   1.000
_cell.length_b   1.000
_cell.length_c   1.000
_cell.angle_alpha   90.00
_cell.angle_beta   90.00
_cell.angle_gamma   90.00
#
_symmetry.space_group_name_H-M   'P 1'
#
loop_
_entity.id
_entity.type
_entity.pdbx_description
1 polymer ?
#
loop_
_entity_poly.entity_id
_entity_poly.type
_entity_poly.pdbx_seq_one_letter_code
_entity_poly.pdbx_strand_id
1 'polypeptide(L)'
;MKAVSLLLLSFFCFGTEGFCFRGQSHLNGSSAAGLDQDPDQVLDLDLSAVFRRVDPRFLSVTIDASLASEERFMLLLRSQKLRTLARALSPAFLRFGGTRQDFMVFSPQRSQHLDAAESCSSTRLPWWLENQLKEDWIQQQLVLMKEEQQKSYRKVRFTELTVDLLHSFSNCSGLDLIFGLNALLRTADNSWNSSNAHLLLQYCESKQYNMSWELGNEPNSFEKKAKIRVDGYQLGLDFVHLRKIMSESKLYRNGGLYGPDVGQPRDHRVDLLDSFLQSGAKAIDACTWHHYYVNGRDTSLQDFLDPEVLDTLALKTKEVQKTVNSVCPEKSVWLGETSSAFGGGAAGLSDTFVAGFM
;
A
#
# COMPACT_ATOMS: atom_id res chain seq x y z
N MET A 1 22.93 17.73 -2.83
CA MET A 1 22.50 16.37 -2.44
C MET A 1 22.84 15.43 -3.58
N LYS A 2 23.70 14.43 -3.33
CA LYS A 2 24.03 13.42 -4.33
C LYS A 2 22.80 12.53 -4.49
N ALA A 3 22.23 12.49 -5.69
CA ALA A 3 21.16 11.54 -6.01
C ALA A 3 21.75 10.13 -5.87
N VAL A 4 21.22 9.34 -4.93
CA VAL A 4 21.49 7.91 -4.89
C VAL A 4 20.64 7.30 -5.99
N SER A 5 21.27 6.94 -7.10
CA SER A 5 20.61 6.18 -8.16
C SER A 5 20.37 4.77 -7.65
N LEU A 6 19.11 4.40 -7.43
CA LEU A 6 18.73 3.01 -7.17
C LEU A 6 18.90 2.24 -8.48
N LEU A 7 19.93 1.40 -8.57
CA LEU A 7 20.15 0.50 -9.70
C LEU A 7 19.47 -0.84 -9.39
N LEU A 8 18.30 -1.07 -9.99
CA LEU A 8 17.68 -2.40 -10.01
C LEU A 8 18.22 -3.13 -11.25
N LEU A 9 19.09 -4.12 -11.03
CA LEU A 9 19.58 -4.99 -12.09
C LEU A 9 18.53 -6.06 -12.38
N SER A 10 18.10 -6.16 -13.64
CA SER A 10 17.28 -7.29 -14.09
C SER A 10 18.23 -8.41 -14.51
N PHE A 11 18.13 -9.57 -13.86
CA PHE A 11 18.90 -10.74 -14.23
C PHE A 11 18.05 -11.63 -15.14
N PHE A 12 18.57 -11.94 -16.34
CA PHE A 12 17.96 -12.94 -17.21
C PHE A 12 18.74 -14.24 -17.03
N CYS A 13 18.16 -15.20 -16.30
CA CYS A 13 18.63 -16.59 -16.37
C CYS A 13 18.02 -17.22 -17.63
N PHE A 14 18.80 -17.28 -18.72
CA PHE A 14 18.47 -18.19 -19.81
C PHE A 14 18.83 -19.60 -19.34
N GLY A 15 17.83 -20.36 -18.89
CA GLY A 15 17.98 -21.78 -18.67
C GLY A 15 18.44 -22.41 -19.99
N THR A 16 19.68 -22.87 -20.05
CA THR A 16 20.16 -23.69 -21.15
C THR A 16 19.29 -24.94 -21.21
N GLU A 17 18.76 -25.21 -22.40
CA GLU A 17 17.88 -26.34 -22.71
C GLU A 17 18.29 -27.65 -22.01
N GLY A 18 17.34 -28.26 -21.31
CA GLY A 18 17.20 -29.71 -21.16
C GLY A 18 18.35 -30.48 -20.49
N PHE A 19 18.37 -30.52 -19.16
CA PHE A 19 18.81 -31.74 -18.46
C PHE A 19 17.60 -32.50 -17.95
N CYS A 20 17.06 -33.35 -18.84
CA CYS A 20 16.17 -34.44 -18.45
C CYS A 20 16.96 -35.39 -17.53
N PHE A 21 16.69 -35.39 -16.23
CA PHE A 21 17.15 -36.47 -15.34
C PHE A 21 16.39 -37.76 -15.70
N ARG A 22 16.87 -38.49 -16.72
CA ARG A 22 16.57 -39.91 -16.89
C ARG A 22 17.54 -40.69 -16.02
N GLY A 23 17.09 -41.05 -14.82
CA GLY A 23 17.79 -42.02 -13.99
C GLY A 23 17.84 -43.37 -14.69
N GLN A 24 18.99 -43.72 -15.28
CA GLN A 24 19.37 -45.12 -15.51
C GLN A 24 20.25 -45.57 -14.35
N SER A 25 19.68 -46.45 -13.54
CA SER A 25 20.37 -47.23 -12.53
C SER A 25 21.36 -48.17 -13.21
N HIS A 26 22.66 -47.99 -13.01
CA HIS A 26 23.60 -49.10 -12.97
C HIS A 26 24.97 -48.70 -12.39
N LEU A 27 25.40 -49.52 -11.41
CA LEU A 27 26.77 -49.85 -10.98
C LEU A 27 27.37 -49.08 -9.79
N ASN A 28 27.26 -49.76 -8.63
CA ASN A 28 28.34 -50.11 -7.69
C ASN A 28 29.64 -49.30 -7.78
N GLY A 29 29.96 -48.61 -6.69
CA GLY A 29 31.31 -48.11 -6.42
C GLY A 29 31.35 -47.20 -5.21
N SER A 30 31.66 -47.77 -4.05
CA SER A 30 31.92 -47.04 -2.80
C SER A 30 33.05 -46.02 -2.97
N SER A 31 32.73 -44.73 -2.90
CA SER A 31 33.65 -43.72 -2.36
C SER A 31 32.87 -42.50 -1.90
N ALA A 32 33.16 -42.05 -0.68
CA ALA A 32 32.64 -40.83 -0.09
C ALA A 32 33.28 -39.63 -0.79
N ALA A 33 32.60 -39.07 -1.79
CA ALA A 33 32.92 -37.79 -2.41
C ALA A 33 31.64 -37.20 -3.03
N GLY A 34 30.75 -36.72 -2.17
CA GLY A 34 29.52 -36.03 -2.57
C GLY A 34 29.36 -34.78 -1.72
N LEU A 35 30.33 -33.88 -1.81
CA LEU A 35 30.27 -32.53 -1.24
C LEU A 35 30.37 -31.55 -2.40
N ASP A 36 29.36 -30.69 -2.49
CA ASP A 36 29.31 -29.42 -3.23
C ASP A 36 29.83 -29.45 -4.67
N GLN A 37 28.98 -29.90 -5.60
CA GLN A 37 29.01 -29.33 -6.95
C GLN A 37 28.10 -28.12 -6.94
N ASP A 38 28.64 -26.96 -6.55
CA ASP A 38 27.98 -25.69 -6.81
C ASP A 38 27.98 -25.51 -8.34
N PRO A 39 26.82 -25.49 -9.02
CA PRO A 39 26.81 -25.33 -10.46
C PRO A 39 27.44 -23.98 -10.81
N ASP A 40 28.46 -23.99 -11.67
CA ASP A 40 29.04 -22.77 -12.23
C ASP A 40 27.95 -22.00 -13.00
N GLN A 41 27.32 -21.02 -12.34
CA GLN A 41 26.34 -20.13 -12.94
C GLN A 41 27.06 -18.94 -13.58
N VAL A 42 26.85 -18.74 -14.88
CA VAL A 42 27.40 -17.59 -15.61
C VAL A 42 26.36 -16.49 -15.66
N LEU A 43 26.72 -15.31 -15.13
CA LEU A 43 25.88 -14.12 -15.15
C LEU A 43 26.25 -13.22 -16.33
N ASP A 44 25.31 -13.00 -17.25
CA ASP A 44 25.47 -12.03 -18.33
C ASP A 44 24.83 -10.69 -17.96
N LEU A 45 25.58 -9.60 -18.13
CA LEU A 45 25.19 -8.25 -17.71
C LEU A 45 25.14 -7.32 -18.92
N ASP A 46 23.92 -7.00 -19.36
CA ASP A 46 23.70 -5.96 -20.36
C ASP A 46 23.56 -4.58 -19.69
N LEU A 47 24.59 -3.74 -19.84
CA LEU A 47 24.62 -2.36 -19.37
C LEU A 47 24.48 -1.33 -20.51
N SER A 48 24.12 -1.77 -21.72
CA SER A 48 24.05 -0.91 -22.90
C SER A 48 22.85 0.03 -22.88
N ALA A 49 21.78 -0.32 -22.17
CA ALA A 49 20.56 0.46 -22.07
C ALA A 49 19.93 0.42 -20.67
N VAL A 50 19.30 1.53 -20.28
CA VAL A 50 18.48 1.58 -19.06
C VAL A 50 17.12 0.95 -19.36
N PHE A 51 16.80 -0.15 -18.68
CA PHE A 51 15.51 -0.84 -18.86
C PHE A 51 14.34 0.00 -18.34
N ARG A 52 14.42 0.51 -17.10
CA ARG A 52 13.41 1.37 -16.48
C ARG A 52 14.06 2.38 -15.51
N ARG A 53 13.40 3.51 -15.32
CA ARG A 53 13.70 4.46 -14.23
C ARG A 53 12.55 4.44 -13.25
N VAL A 54 12.86 4.22 -11.98
CA VAL A 54 11.90 4.25 -10.88
C VAL A 54 11.97 5.59 -10.16
N ASP A 55 10.90 5.97 -9.47
CA ASP A 55 10.89 7.14 -8.59
C ASP A 55 11.92 6.93 -7.45
N PRO A 56 12.63 7.97 -6.97
CA PRO A 56 13.49 7.86 -5.80
C PRO A 56 12.79 7.28 -4.55
N ARG A 57 11.46 7.41 -4.48
CA ARG A 57 10.58 6.86 -3.45
C ARG A 57 10.06 5.45 -3.78
N PHE A 58 10.76 4.70 -4.64
CA PHE A 58 10.34 3.37 -5.09
C PHE A 58 9.99 2.43 -3.93
N LEU A 59 10.85 2.36 -2.91
CA LEU A 59 10.60 1.58 -1.69
C LEU A 59 9.79 2.43 -0.70
N SER A 60 8.46 2.40 -0.86
CA SER A 60 7.51 3.13 -0.01
C SER A 60 6.81 2.21 1.00
N VAL A 61 6.14 2.80 1.99
CA VAL A 61 5.51 2.06 3.09
C VAL A 61 4.09 2.52 3.38
N THR A 62 3.32 1.67 4.05
CA THR A 62 1.94 1.96 4.44
C THR A 62 1.78 1.98 5.96
N ILE A 63 0.84 2.79 6.46
CA ILE A 63 0.22 2.63 7.78
C ILE A 63 -1.24 2.32 7.53
N ASP A 64 -1.69 1.16 8.02
CA ASP A 64 -3.08 0.76 7.88
C ASP A 64 -4.00 1.71 8.66
N ALA A 65 -5.07 2.15 8.00
CA ALA A 65 -6.08 3.06 8.53
C ALA A 65 -6.77 2.52 9.81
N SER A 66 -6.72 1.21 10.03
CA SER A 66 -7.17 0.58 11.26
C SER A 66 -6.43 1.05 12.52
N LEU A 67 -5.21 1.60 12.41
CA LEU A 67 -4.53 2.24 13.53
C LEU A 67 -5.36 3.39 14.13
N ALA A 68 -6.09 4.11 13.29
CA ALA A 68 -6.99 5.19 13.69
C ALA A 68 -8.40 4.70 14.08
N SER A 69 -8.63 3.38 14.20
CA SER A 69 -9.90 2.85 14.74
C SER A 69 -10.17 3.38 16.14
N GLU A 70 -9.10 3.57 16.92
CA GLU A 70 -9.11 4.37 18.14
C GLU A 70 -7.95 5.37 18.07
N GLU A 71 -8.25 6.66 18.02
CA GLU A 71 -7.24 7.70 17.77
C GLU A 71 -6.09 7.71 18.79
N ARG A 72 -6.29 7.17 20.00
CA ARG A 72 -5.23 7.06 21.00
C ARG A 72 -4.01 6.27 20.49
N PHE A 73 -4.19 5.29 19.61
CA PHE A 73 -3.07 4.53 19.06
C PHE A 73 -2.23 5.34 18.06
N MET A 74 -2.79 6.39 17.46
CA MET A 74 -2.03 7.31 16.62
C MET A 74 -0.89 8.01 17.40
N LEU A 75 -1.01 8.11 18.74
CA LEU A 75 0.06 8.64 19.59
C LEU A 75 1.35 7.83 19.49
N LEU A 76 1.30 6.55 19.10
CA LEU A 76 2.50 5.72 18.87
C LEU A 76 3.41 6.33 17.79
N LEU A 77 2.88 7.10 16.84
CA LEU A 77 3.67 7.80 15.81
C LEU A 77 4.57 8.91 16.38
N ARG A 78 4.40 9.26 17.65
CA ARG A 78 5.33 10.15 18.39
C ARG A 78 6.55 9.41 18.93
N SER A 79 6.62 8.08 18.80
CA SER A 79 7.78 7.29 19.24
C SER A 79 9.03 7.68 18.45
N GLN A 80 10.08 8.08 19.17
CA GLN A 80 11.36 8.42 18.56
C GLN A 80 12.00 7.22 17.84
N LYS A 81 11.73 6.00 18.33
CA LYS A 81 12.18 4.77 17.69
C LYS A 81 11.55 4.63 16.30
N LEU A 82 10.22 4.79 16.21
CA LEU A 82 9.51 4.71 14.92
C LEU A 82 9.97 5.82 13.96
N ARG A 83 10.10 7.07 14.42
CA ARG A 83 10.62 8.17 13.59
C ARG A 83 12.03 7.92 13.07
N THR A 84 12.89 7.27 13.88
CA THR A 84 14.27 6.94 13.47
C THR A 84 14.29 5.85 12.41
N LEU A 85 13.48 4.81 12.58
CA LEU A 85 13.33 3.74 11.58
C LEU A 85 12.72 4.26 10.28
N ALA A 86 11.65 5.06 10.37
CA ALA A 86 11.00 5.67 9.21
C ALA A 86 11.92 6.60 8.43
N ARG A 87 12.75 7.39 9.12
CA ARG A 87 13.74 8.27 8.47
C ARG A 87 14.79 7.50 7.67
N ALA A 88 15.14 6.27 8.08
CA ALA A 88 16.07 5.44 7.34
C ALA A 88 15.51 4.98 5.97
N LEU A 89 14.19 5.09 5.77
CA LEU A 89 13.52 4.79 4.51
C LEU A 89 13.35 6.03 3.61
N SER A 90 13.73 7.22 4.08
CA SER A 90 13.61 8.46 3.29
C SER A 90 14.62 8.48 2.13
N PRO A 91 14.24 8.93 0.92
CA PRO A 91 12.91 9.40 0.54
C PRO A 91 11.95 8.24 0.27
N ALA A 92 10.72 8.32 0.79
CA ALA A 92 9.66 7.35 0.52
C ALA A 92 8.27 8.00 0.65
N PHE A 93 7.27 7.43 0.01
CA PHE A 93 5.87 7.71 0.33
C PHE A 93 5.48 6.97 1.62
N LEU A 94 4.60 7.62 2.39
CA LEU A 94 3.87 6.99 3.48
C LEU A 94 2.38 7.00 3.12
N ARG A 95 1.83 5.84 2.78
CA ARG A 95 0.39 5.73 2.46
C ARG A 95 -0.40 5.37 3.70
N PHE A 96 -1.31 6.24 4.11
CA PHE A 96 -2.32 5.98 5.14
C PHE A 96 -3.62 5.54 4.47
N GLY A 97 -3.88 4.24 4.50
CA GLY A 97 -5.01 3.64 3.78
C GLY A 97 -5.30 2.22 4.19
N GLY A 98 -5.98 1.45 3.34
CA GLY A 98 -6.41 0.09 3.65
C GLY A 98 -7.92 0.01 3.92
N THR A 99 -8.42 -1.18 4.23
CA THR A 99 -9.88 -1.44 4.26
C THR A 99 -10.67 -0.51 5.18
N ARG A 100 -10.09 -0.09 6.31
CA ARG A 100 -10.77 0.77 7.28
C ARG A 100 -11.05 2.18 6.74
N GLN A 101 -10.29 2.68 5.76
CA GLN A 101 -10.41 4.06 5.28
C GLN A 101 -11.83 4.39 4.80
N ASP A 102 -12.50 3.42 4.16
CA ASP A 102 -13.86 3.56 3.64
C ASP A 102 -14.95 3.48 4.71
N PHE A 103 -14.57 3.29 5.97
CA PHE A 103 -15.47 3.29 7.12
C PHE A 103 -15.15 4.42 8.10
N MET A 104 -14.21 5.31 7.74
CA MET A 104 -13.79 6.44 8.56
C MET A 104 -14.44 7.74 8.09
N VAL A 105 -14.84 8.60 9.03
CA VAL A 105 -15.44 9.90 8.76
C VAL A 105 -14.74 10.97 9.58
N PHE A 106 -14.22 12.00 8.90
CA PHE A 106 -13.60 13.13 9.58
C PHE A 106 -14.67 13.92 10.36
N SER A 107 -14.43 14.17 11.64
CA SER A 107 -15.36 14.81 12.55
C SER A 107 -14.64 15.88 13.37
N PRO A 108 -14.46 17.09 12.81
CA PRO A 108 -13.66 18.13 13.46
C PRO A 108 -14.24 18.53 14.82
N GLN A 109 -13.38 18.70 15.82
CA GLN A 109 -13.77 19.10 17.17
C GLN A 109 -13.56 20.61 17.39
N ARG A 110 -14.61 21.29 17.87
CA ARG A 110 -14.61 22.76 18.07
C ARG A 110 -13.61 23.28 19.13
N SER A 111 -12.88 22.44 19.87
CA SER A 111 -12.21 22.86 21.11
C SER A 111 -10.77 22.38 21.32
N GLN A 112 -10.06 21.86 20.32
CA GLN A 112 -8.65 21.53 20.47
C GLN A 112 -7.82 22.21 19.40
N HIS A 113 -7.50 23.49 19.64
CA HIS A 113 -6.32 24.08 19.04
C HIS A 113 -5.09 23.41 19.65
N LEU A 114 -4.70 22.24 19.12
CA LEU A 114 -3.31 21.85 19.20
C LEU A 114 -2.54 22.89 18.38
N ASP A 115 -1.65 23.60 19.07
CA ASP A 115 -0.83 24.65 18.48
C ASP A 115 -0.13 24.17 17.21
N ALA A 116 0.10 25.12 16.30
CA ALA A 116 0.71 24.91 15.00
C ALA A 116 1.95 24.01 15.08
N ALA A 117 1.97 22.97 14.22
CA ALA A 117 3.10 22.09 13.93
C ALA A 117 3.95 21.73 15.16
N GLU A 118 3.59 20.63 15.85
CA GLU A 118 4.55 19.99 16.78
C GLU A 118 5.89 19.85 16.05
N SER A 119 6.89 20.59 16.54
CA SER A 119 8.25 20.54 16.03
C SER A 119 8.73 19.09 16.00
N CYS A 120 9.55 18.72 15.02
CA CYS A 120 10.11 17.38 14.95
C CYS A 120 10.93 16.99 16.19
N SER A 121 11.31 17.98 17.00
CA SER A 121 11.97 17.84 18.29
C SER A 121 11.04 17.92 19.52
N SER A 122 9.73 18.20 19.39
CA SER A 122 8.82 18.36 20.53
C SER A 122 8.23 17.05 21.07
N THR A 123 8.09 17.04 22.41
CA THR A 123 7.49 16.07 23.33
C THR A 123 7.51 14.60 22.88
N ARG A 124 8.52 13.88 23.39
CA ARG A 124 8.59 12.42 23.32
C ARG A 124 7.34 11.82 23.97
N LEU A 125 6.79 10.79 23.33
CA LEU A 125 5.78 9.94 23.96
C LEU A 125 6.34 9.40 25.29
N PRO A 126 5.69 9.65 26.44
CA PRO A 126 6.16 9.11 27.71
C PRO A 126 6.22 7.58 27.64
N TRP A 127 7.32 6.98 28.13
CA TRP A 127 7.54 5.53 28.02
C TRP A 127 6.42 4.69 28.64
N TRP A 128 5.85 5.15 29.77
CA TRP A 128 4.72 4.48 30.42
C TRP A 128 3.48 4.45 29.51
N LEU A 129 3.21 5.55 28.82
CA LEU A 129 2.08 5.65 27.88
C LEU A 129 2.36 4.81 26.62
N GLU A 130 3.60 4.85 26.13
CA GLU A 130 4.01 4.02 24.99
C GLU A 130 3.83 2.52 25.28
N ASN A 131 4.22 2.05 26.47
CA ASN A 131 4.03 0.65 26.86
C ASN A 131 2.57 0.29 27.03
N GLN A 132 1.79 1.14 27.71
CA GLN A 132 0.36 0.92 27.87
C GLN A 132 -0.35 0.84 26.51
N LEU A 133 -0.03 1.74 25.58
CA LEU A 133 -0.59 1.71 24.22
C LEU A 133 -0.17 0.45 23.46
N LYS A 134 1.05 -0.07 23.66
CA LYS A 134 1.49 -1.33 23.03
C LYS A 134 0.74 -2.55 23.59
N GLU A 135 0.52 -2.60 24.91
CA GLU A 135 -0.25 -3.67 25.55
C GLU A 135 -1.71 -3.65 25.09
N ASP A 136 -2.32 -2.46 25.08
CA ASP A 136 -3.69 -2.27 24.58
C ASP A 136 -3.79 -2.58 23.09
N TRP A 137 -2.74 -2.30 22.31
CA TRP A 137 -2.71 -2.59 20.87
C TRP A 137 -2.81 -4.08 20.58
N ILE A 138 -2.18 -4.94 21.39
CA ILE A 138 -2.29 -6.40 21.23
C ILE A 138 -3.76 -6.84 21.32
N GLN A 139 -4.51 -6.29 22.28
CA GLN A 139 -5.94 -6.58 22.40
C GLN A 139 -6.74 -6.00 21.23
N GLN A 140 -6.39 -4.78 20.80
CA GLN A 140 -7.03 -4.15 19.66
C GLN A 140 -6.82 -4.94 18.36
N GLN A 141 -5.63 -5.51 18.13
CA GLN A 141 -5.36 -6.34 16.97
C GLN A 141 -6.30 -7.55 16.90
N LEU A 142 -6.63 -8.20 18.03
CA LEU A 142 -7.60 -9.30 18.06
C LEU A 142 -9.01 -8.85 17.64
N VAL A 143 -9.42 -7.64 18.05
CA VAL A 143 -10.69 -7.05 17.63
C VAL A 143 -10.70 -6.80 16.12
N LEU A 144 -9.64 -6.18 15.59
CA LEU A 144 -9.50 -5.88 14.16
C LEU A 144 -9.49 -7.16 13.31
N MET A 145 -8.77 -8.19 13.73
CA MET A 145 -8.74 -9.50 13.05
C MET A 145 -10.12 -10.16 13.01
N LYS A 146 -10.89 -10.06 14.10
CA LYS A 146 -12.26 -10.58 14.16
C LYS A 146 -13.20 -9.84 13.22
N GLU A 147 -13.11 -8.51 13.17
CA GLU A 147 -13.90 -7.69 12.25
C GLU A 147 -13.58 -8.01 10.78
N GLU A 148 -12.30 -8.18 10.44
CA GLU A 148 -11.85 -8.59 9.11
C GLU A 148 -12.39 -9.98 8.72
N GLN A 149 -12.33 -10.95 9.65
CA GLN A 149 -12.89 -12.29 9.42
C GLN A 149 -14.40 -12.25 9.18
N GLN A 150 -15.11 -11.40 9.93
CA GLN A 150 -16.57 -11.26 9.84
C GLN A 150 -17.01 -10.34 8.69
N LYS A 151 -16.08 -9.58 8.08
CA LYS A 151 -16.35 -8.52 7.08
C LYS A 151 -17.39 -7.53 7.60
N SER A 152 -17.31 -7.23 8.89
CA SER A 152 -18.24 -6.36 9.60
C SER A 152 -17.45 -5.19 10.14
N TYR A 153 -17.45 -4.08 9.40
CA TYR A 153 -16.66 -2.91 9.72
C TYR A 153 -17.54 -1.85 10.35
N ARG A 154 -17.17 -1.41 11.55
CA ARG A 154 -17.83 -0.31 12.24
C ARG A 154 -17.43 1.01 11.60
N LYS A 155 -18.38 1.95 11.53
CA LYS A 155 -18.08 3.33 11.17
C LYS A 155 -17.32 3.99 12.31
N VAL A 156 -16.15 4.53 12.00
CA VAL A 156 -15.26 5.22 12.95
C VAL A 156 -15.23 6.70 12.61
N ARG A 157 -15.14 7.54 13.65
CA ARG A 157 -14.86 8.97 13.48
C ARG A 157 -13.42 9.23 13.89
N PHE A 158 -12.74 10.08 13.14
CA PHE A 158 -11.43 10.60 13.50
C PHE A 158 -11.46 12.13 13.47
N THR A 159 -10.50 12.74 14.13
CA THR A 159 -10.43 14.17 14.37
C THR A 159 -9.14 14.74 13.80
N GLU A 160 -8.93 16.02 14.05
CA GLU A 160 -7.70 16.76 13.78
C GLU A 160 -6.46 16.03 14.33
N LEU A 161 -6.58 15.34 15.47
CA LEU A 161 -5.49 14.63 16.12
C LEU A 161 -4.84 13.59 15.20
N THR A 162 -5.64 12.74 14.55
CA THR A 162 -5.15 11.71 13.62
C THR A 162 -4.38 12.34 12.45
N VAL A 163 -4.92 13.43 11.88
CA VAL A 163 -4.34 14.14 10.74
C VAL A 163 -3.01 14.80 11.14
N ASP A 164 -3.00 15.50 12.28
CA ASP A 164 -1.82 16.18 12.80
C ASP A 164 -0.68 15.20 13.10
N LEU A 165 -1.00 14.04 13.69
CA LEU A 165 0.00 13.02 14.03
C LEU A 165 0.58 12.35 12.78
N LEU A 166 -0.24 12.06 11.76
CA LEU A 166 0.22 11.51 10.48
C LEU A 166 1.13 12.51 9.74
N HIS A 167 0.69 13.76 9.64
CA HIS A 167 1.46 14.79 8.96
C HIS A 167 2.78 15.10 9.71
N SER A 168 2.73 15.19 11.04
CA SER A 168 3.94 15.36 11.85
C SER A 168 4.90 14.18 11.68
N PHE A 169 4.41 12.94 11.76
CA PHE A 169 5.23 11.75 11.62
C PHE A 169 5.91 11.66 10.24
N SER A 170 5.15 11.86 9.16
CA SER A 170 5.66 11.83 7.79
C SER A 170 6.70 12.92 7.55
N ASN A 171 6.34 14.18 7.83
CA ASN A 171 7.23 15.33 7.64
C ASN A 171 8.53 15.20 8.45
N CYS A 172 8.44 14.78 9.72
CA CYS A 172 9.62 14.62 10.59
C CYS A 172 10.48 13.38 10.27
N SER A 173 9.96 12.48 9.44
CA SER A 173 10.67 11.31 8.93
C SER A 173 11.14 11.50 7.49
N GLY A 174 10.86 12.65 6.85
CA GLY A 174 11.21 12.88 5.45
C GLY A 174 10.42 11.98 4.48
N LEU A 175 9.16 11.70 4.81
CA LEU A 175 8.26 10.88 4.01
C LEU A 175 7.13 11.73 3.44
N ASP A 176 6.70 11.40 2.23
CA ASP A 176 5.61 12.09 1.54
C ASP A 176 4.27 11.38 1.83
N LEU A 177 3.39 12.04 2.58
CA LEU A 177 2.12 11.44 3.00
C LEU A 177 1.13 11.34 1.82
N ILE A 178 0.56 10.15 1.64
CA ILE A 178 -0.62 9.88 0.81
C ILE A 178 -1.75 9.48 1.77
N PHE A 179 -2.91 10.10 1.66
CA PHE A 179 -4.05 9.81 2.53
C PHE A 179 -5.26 9.32 1.73
N GLY A 180 -5.74 8.12 2.07
CA GLY A 180 -6.93 7.51 1.48
C GLY A 180 -8.23 8.11 2.02
N LEU A 181 -9.00 8.72 1.13
CA LEU A 181 -10.34 9.22 1.41
C LEU A 181 -11.38 8.09 1.36
N ASN A 182 -12.46 8.29 2.11
CA ASN A 182 -13.59 7.37 2.16
C ASN A 182 -14.46 7.48 0.89
N ALA A 183 -14.47 6.44 0.06
CA ALA A 183 -15.28 6.36 -1.16
C ALA A 183 -16.69 5.77 -0.94
N LEU A 184 -17.06 5.35 0.27
CA LEU A 184 -18.38 4.79 0.59
C LEU A 184 -19.36 5.83 1.16
N LEU A 185 -18.97 7.09 1.25
CA LEU A 185 -19.91 8.19 1.46
C LEU A 185 -20.67 8.42 0.16
N ARG A 186 -21.88 7.87 0.06
CA ARG A 186 -22.70 7.87 -1.16
C ARG A 186 -23.96 8.70 -1.04
N THR A 187 -24.34 9.34 -2.14
CA THR A 187 -25.67 9.95 -2.33
C THR A 187 -26.71 8.89 -2.72
N ALA A 188 -27.98 9.28 -2.83
CA ALA A 188 -29.06 8.37 -3.19
C ALA A 188 -28.92 7.77 -4.61
N ASP A 189 -28.28 8.49 -5.52
CA ASP A 189 -27.94 8.05 -6.89
C ASP A 189 -26.56 7.37 -6.99
N ASN A 190 -25.96 7.00 -5.85
CA ASN A 190 -24.67 6.30 -5.76
C ASN A 190 -23.44 7.09 -6.22
N SER A 191 -23.57 8.41 -6.45
CA SER A 191 -22.42 9.29 -6.62
C SER A 191 -21.66 9.49 -5.28
N TRP A 192 -20.38 9.86 -5.34
CA TRP A 192 -19.61 10.14 -4.14
C TRP A 192 -20.01 11.48 -3.48
N ASN A 193 -20.37 11.43 -2.20
CA ASN A 193 -20.63 12.60 -1.38
C ASN A 193 -19.30 13.15 -0.83
N SER A 194 -18.78 14.16 -1.52
CA SER A 194 -17.50 14.80 -1.19
C SER A 194 -17.53 15.73 0.03
N SER A 195 -18.68 15.92 0.70
CA SER A 195 -18.82 16.92 1.78
C SER A 195 -17.84 16.68 2.93
N ASN A 196 -17.60 15.41 3.30
CA ASN A 196 -16.65 15.10 4.37
C ASN A 196 -15.19 15.31 3.95
N ALA A 197 -14.84 14.95 2.72
CA ALA A 197 -13.51 15.21 2.17
C ALA A 197 -13.24 16.71 2.07
N HIS A 198 -14.24 17.53 1.74
CA HIS A 198 -14.10 18.99 1.71
C HIS A 198 -13.75 19.56 3.10
N LEU A 199 -14.39 19.06 4.17
CA LEU A 199 -14.03 19.45 5.55
C LEU A 199 -12.58 19.10 5.89
N LEU A 200 -12.11 17.92 5.49
CA LEU A 200 -10.74 17.48 5.73
C LEU A 200 -9.73 18.30 4.93
N LEU A 201 -9.98 18.52 3.64
CA LEU A 201 -9.14 19.34 2.77
C LEU A 201 -9.01 20.77 3.32
N GLN A 202 -10.13 21.40 3.72
CA GLN A 202 -10.12 22.73 4.33
C GLN A 202 -9.30 22.77 5.63
N TYR A 203 -9.43 21.76 6.48
CA TYR A 203 -8.62 21.65 7.70
C TYR A 203 -7.13 21.57 7.36
N CYS A 204 -6.74 20.67 6.47
CA CYS A 204 -5.34 20.51 6.06
C CYS A 204 -4.77 21.76 5.37
N GLU A 205 -5.57 22.46 4.55
CA GLU A 205 -5.20 23.76 3.97
C GLU A 205 -4.98 24.82 5.05
N SER A 206 -5.84 24.90 6.07
CA SER A 206 -5.70 25.84 7.17
C SER A 206 -4.40 25.63 7.97
N LYS A 207 -3.91 24.39 7.98
CA LYS A 207 -2.64 23.98 8.61
C LYS A 207 -1.44 23.97 7.65
N GLN A 208 -1.65 24.26 6.36
CA GLN A 208 -0.64 24.19 5.30
C GLN A 208 0.02 22.79 5.15
N TYR A 209 -0.76 21.74 5.35
CA TYR A 209 -0.28 20.36 5.23
C TYR A 209 -0.18 19.93 3.78
N ASN A 210 1.05 19.77 3.27
CA ASN A 210 1.28 19.31 1.90
C ASN A 210 1.30 17.77 1.86
N MET A 211 0.34 17.18 1.16
CA MET A 211 0.13 15.75 1.07
C MET A 211 -0.65 15.40 -0.19
N SER A 212 -0.61 14.13 -0.57
CA SER A 212 -1.33 13.57 -1.71
C SER A 212 -2.54 12.76 -1.26
N TRP A 213 -3.40 12.38 -2.21
CA TRP A 213 -4.71 11.81 -1.92
C TRP A 213 -4.95 10.53 -2.72
N GLU A 214 -5.73 9.63 -2.12
CA GLU A 214 -6.37 8.48 -2.74
C GLU A 214 -7.88 8.54 -2.45
N LEU A 215 -8.70 7.76 -3.16
CA LEU A 215 -10.14 7.66 -2.91
C LEU A 215 -10.61 6.21 -3.03
N GLY A 216 -10.89 5.58 -1.89
CA GLY A 216 -11.36 4.20 -1.83
C GLY A 216 -10.25 3.15 -1.81
N ASN A 217 -10.49 2.05 -1.10
CA ASN A 217 -9.55 0.93 -0.97
C ASN A 217 -10.19 -0.38 -1.45
N GLU A 218 -9.59 -1.00 -2.45
CA GLU A 218 -10.08 -2.21 -3.09
C GLU A 218 -11.59 -2.13 -3.41
N PRO A 219 -12.01 -1.15 -4.23
CA PRO A 219 -13.42 -0.93 -4.58
C PRO A 219 -14.07 -2.18 -5.20
N ASN A 220 -13.27 -3.05 -5.80
CA ASN A 220 -13.66 -4.37 -6.30
C ASN A 220 -14.26 -5.28 -5.20
N SER A 221 -14.13 -4.94 -3.92
CA SER A 221 -14.69 -5.67 -2.78
C SER A 221 -15.73 -4.90 -1.97
N PHE A 222 -16.16 -3.70 -2.39
CA PHE A 222 -17.16 -2.91 -1.67
C PHE A 222 -18.50 -3.64 -1.45
N GLU A 223 -18.98 -4.39 -2.43
CA GLU A 223 -20.24 -5.14 -2.28
C GLU A 223 -20.15 -6.17 -1.15
N LYS A 224 -18.97 -6.79 -1.00
CA LYS A 224 -18.68 -7.76 0.06
C LYS A 224 -18.53 -7.09 1.43
N LYS A 225 -17.87 -5.92 1.49
CA LYS A 225 -17.49 -5.21 2.73
C LYS A 225 -18.59 -4.29 3.28
N ALA A 226 -19.40 -3.68 2.40
CA ALA A 226 -20.33 -2.61 2.73
C ALA A 226 -21.73 -2.78 2.13
N LYS A 227 -21.98 -3.85 1.35
CA LYS A 227 -23.24 -4.07 0.62
C LYS A 227 -23.59 -2.95 -0.36
N ILE A 228 -22.59 -2.20 -0.80
CA ILE A 228 -22.69 -1.14 -1.80
C ILE A 228 -21.84 -1.56 -2.99
N ARG A 229 -22.41 -1.51 -4.20
CA ARG A 229 -21.67 -1.73 -5.44
C ARG A 229 -21.42 -0.39 -6.12
N VAL A 230 -20.17 -0.14 -6.43
CA VAL A 230 -19.72 1.01 -7.23
C VAL A 230 -18.97 0.41 -8.42
N ASP A 231 -19.45 0.65 -9.63
CA ASP A 231 -18.72 0.22 -10.82
C ASP A 231 -17.53 1.14 -11.11
N GLY A 232 -16.63 0.69 -11.99
CA GLY A 232 -15.42 1.42 -12.33
C GLY A 232 -15.72 2.80 -12.92
N TYR A 233 -16.69 2.87 -13.83
CA TYR A 233 -17.02 4.12 -14.51
C TYR A 233 -17.50 5.19 -13.52
N GLN A 234 -18.42 4.86 -12.62
CA GLN A 234 -18.87 5.76 -11.55
C GLN A 234 -17.71 6.15 -10.62
N LEU A 235 -16.86 5.20 -10.23
CA LEU A 235 -15.69 5.53 -9.42
C LEU A 235 -14.76 6.52 -10.15
N GLY A 236 -14.56 6.36 -11.45
CA GLY A 236 -13.75 7.31 -12.23
C GLY A 236 -14.37 8.71 -12.30
N LEU A 237 -15.71 8.81 -12.35
CA LEU A 237 -16.41 10.10 -12.21
C LEU A 237 -16.18 10.72 -10.82
N ASP A 238 -16.19 9.90 -9.76
CA ASP A 238 -15.90 10.36 -8.39
C ASP A 238 -14.47 10.93 -8.29
N PHE A 239 -13.49 10.29 -8.94
CA PHE A 239 -12.10 10.78 -9.03
C PHE A 239 -11.98 12.08 -9.84
N VAL A 240 -12.72 12.21 -10.94
CA VAL A 240 -12.78 13.47 -11.71
C VAL A 240 -13.35 14.60 -10.83
N HIS A 241 -14.39 14.32 -10.05
CA HIS A 241 -14.95 15.28 -9.09
C HIS A 241 -13.96 15.67 -8.01
N LEU A 242 -13.23 14.70 -7.42
CA LEU A 242 -12.16 14.97 -6.46
C LEU A 242 -11.04 15.83 -7.06
N ARG A 243 -10.57 15.51 -8.28
CA ARG A 243 -9.55 16.31 -8.97
C ARG A 243 -10.02 17.75 -9.18
N LYS A 244 -11.31 17.97 -9.48
CA LYS A 244 -11.88 19.31 -9.58
C LYS A 244 -11.81 20.05 -8.24
N ILE A 245 -12.23 19.43 -7.14
CA ILE A 245 -12.12 20.03 -5.79
C ILE A 245 -10.66 20.37 -5.47
N MET A 246 -9.72 19.46 -5.76
CA MET A 246 -8.28 19.72 -5.55
C MET A 246 -7.78 20.90 -6.39
N SER A 247 -8.26 21.06 -7.62
CA SER A 247 -7.85 22.17 -8.51
C SER A 247 -8.25 23.57 -8.00
N GLU A 248 -9.29 23.64 -7.15
CA GLU A 248 -9.74 24.88 -6.52
C GLU A 248 -8.86 25.28 -5.32
N SER A 249 -8.13 24.31 -4.74
CA SER A 249 -7.19 24.51 -3.64
C SER A 249 -5.86 25.07 -4.14
N LYS A 250 -5.35 26.13 -3.52
CA LYS A 250 -4.01 26.66 -3.84
C LYS A 250 -2.90 25.67 -3.48
N LEU A 251 -3.12 24.87 -2.44
CA LEU A 251 -2.16 23.89 -1.92
C LEU A 251 -2.19 22.60 -2.73
N TYR A 252 -3.38 22.10 -3.09
CA TYR A 252 -3.57 20.79 -3.71
C TYR A 252 -3.81 20.80 -5.22
N ARG A 253 -3.89 21.96 -5.88
CA ARG A 253 -4.06 22.02 -7.35
C ARG A 253 -3.01 21.24 -8.14
N ASN A 254 -1.80 21.13 -7.57
CA ASN A 254 -0.68 20.37 -8.13
C ASN A 254 -0.33 19.15 -7.26
N GLY A 255 -1.18 18.80 -6.29
CA GLY A 255 -0.98 17.66 -5.41
C GLY A 255 -1.29 16.34 -6.12
N GLY A 256 -0.65 15.26 -5.65
CA GLY A 256 -0.86 13.93 -6.18
C GLY A 256 -2.27 13.41 -5.91
N LEU A 257 -2.89 12.78 -6.90
CA LEU A 257 -4.08 11.94 -6.76
C LEU A 257 -3.79 10.57 -7.37
N TYR A 258 -3.87 9.52 -6.56
CA TYR A 258 -3.56 8.16 -6.97
C TYR A 258 -4.78 7.26 -6.79
N GLY A 259 -4.91 6.23 -7.62
CA GLY A 259 -6.06 5.34 -7.58
C GLY A 259 -6.07 4.35 -8.74
N PRO A 260 -7.01 3.40 -8.81
CA PRO A 260 -8.16 3.25 -7.92
C PRO A 260 -7.94 2.29 -6.73
N ASP A 261 -6.69 1.93 -6.40
CA ASP A 261 -6.36 0.97 -5.34
C ASP A 261 -7.13 -0.35 -5.46
N VAL A 262 -7.22 -0.88 -6.69
CA VAL A 262 -7.88 -2.18 -6.93
C VAL A 262 -7.05 -3.31 -6.36
N GLY A 263 -7.70 -4.31 -5.77
CA GLY A 263 -7.04 -5.57 -5.46
C GLY A 263 -6.56 -6.29 -6.72
N GLN A 264 -5.70 -7.31 -6.56
CA GLN A 264 -5.10 -8.04 -7.68
C GLN A 264 -6.14 -8.56 -8.70
N PRO A 265 -5.82 -8.56 -10.02
CA PRO A 265 -6.69 -9.10 -11.06
C PRO A 265 -7.10 -10.55 -10.81
N ARG A 266 -8.36 -10.89 -11.10
CA ARG A 266 -8.91 -12.25 -10.97
C ARG A 266 -9.82 -12.56 -12.17
N ASP A 267 -9.69 -13.76 -12.73
CA ASP A 267 -10.26 -14.21 -14.01
C ASP A 267 -11.80 -14.13 -14.18
N HIS A 268 -12.55 -13.74 -13.14
CA HIS A 268 -14.01 -13.86 -13.10
C HIS A 268 -14.76 -12.59 -12.71
N ARG A 269 -14.11 -11.43 -12.67
CA ARG A 269 -14.78 -10.17 -12.32
C ARG A 269 -14.70 -9.17 -13.47
N VAL A 270 -15.80 -8.47 -13.70
CA VAL A 270 -15.83 -7.28 -14.56
C VAL A 270 -14.67 -6.39 -14.11
N ASP A 271 -13.78 -6.05 -15.05
CA ASP A 271 -12.58 -5.29 -14.75
C ASP A 271 -12.96 -3.88 -14.33
N LEU A 272 -13.14 -3.70 -13.02
CA LEU A 272 -13.35 -2.41 -12.39
C LEU A 272 -12.27 -1.43 -12.84
N LEU A 273 -11.04 -1.91 -12.99
CA LEU A 273 -9.92 -1.13 -13.49
C LEU A 273 -10.15 -0.60 -14.91
N ASP A 274 -10.52 -1.45 -15.87
CA ASP A 274 -10.74 -1.03 -17.26
C ASP A 274 -11.84 0.04 -17.33
N SER A 275 -13.00 -0.24 -16.71
CA SER A 275 -14.12 0.69 -16.65
C SER A 275 -13.78 2.00 -15.92
N PHE A 276 -12.95 1.93 -14.87
CA PHE A 276 -12.43 3.11 -14.17
C PHE A 276 -11.53 3.96 -15.05
N LEU A 277 -10.61 3.34 -15.78
CA LEU A 277 -9.67 4.09 -16.63
C LEU A 277 -10.39 4.83 -17.76
N GLN A 278 -11.52 4.30 -18.26
CA GLN A 278 -12.33 4.96 -19.29
C GLN A 278 -12.86 6.33 -18.85
N SER A 279 -13.20 6.53 -17.57
CA SER A 279 -13.72 7.80 -17.05
C SER A 279 -12.72 8.59 -16.19
N GLY A 280 -11.84 7.90 -15.45
CA GLY A 280 -10.98 8.47 -14.41
C GLY A 280 -9.50 8.58 -14.74
N ALA A 281 -8.98 7.98 -15.82
CA ALA A 281 -7.53 7.90 -16.07
C ALA A 281 -6.83 9.27 -16.15
N LYS A 282 -7.54 10.32 -16.60
CA LYS A 282 -7.00 11.69 -16.67
C LYS A 282 -6.95 12.39 -15.31
N ALA A 283 -7.74 11.94 -14.34
CA ALA A 283 -7.81 12.56 -13.02
C ALA A 283 -6.64 12.13 -12.12
N ILE A 284 -6.15 10.90 -12.28
CA ILE A 284 -5.07 10.33 -11.47
C ILE A 284 -3.68 10.62 -12.04
N ASP A 285 -2.67 10.74 -11.19
CA ASP A 285 -1.27 10.88 -11.57
C ASP A 285 -0.58 9.53 -11.77
N ALA A 286 -0.97 8.51 -10.97
CA ALA A 286 -0.53 7.13 -11.12
C ALA A 286 -1.69 6.16 -10.88
N CYS A 287 -1.68 5.04 -11.60
CA CYS A 287 -2.61 3.94 -11.44
C CYS A 287 -2.13 3.00 -10.34
N THR A 288 -2.91 2.84 -9.27
CA THR A 288 -2.56 1.98 -8.13
C THR A 288 -3.34 0.68 -8.12
N TRP A 289 -2.67 -0.40 -7.72
CA TRP A 289 -3.25 -1.73 -7.51
C TRP A 289 -2.53 -2.46 -6.38
N HIS A 290 -3.13 -3.52 -5.86
CA HIS A 290 -2.59 -4.29 -4.74
C HIS A 290 -2.22 -5.71 -5.15
N HIS A 291 -1.22 -6.26 -4.47
CA HIS A 291 -0.77 -7.64 -4.67
C HIS A 291 -0.40 -8.31 -3.35
N TYR A 292 -0.84 -9.55 -3.17
CA TYR A 292 -0.41 -10.45 -2.11
C TYR A 292 -0.17 -11.82 -2.70
N TYR A 293 0.96 -12.46 -2.35
CA TYR A 293 1.31 -13.76 -2.90
C TYR A 293 0.38 -14.87 -2.41
N VAL A 294 0.16 -14.92 -1.09
CA VAL A 294 -0.53 -16.05 -0.44
C VAL A 294 -1.60 -15.62 0.55
N ASN A 295 -2.42 -16.57 0.98
CA ASN A 295 -3.39 -16.39 2.05
C ASN A 295 -2.72 -16.65 3.41
N GLY A 296 -2.68 -15.66 4.30
CA GLY A 296 -2.01 -15.81 5.61
C GLY A 296 -2.58 -16.91 6.52
N ARG A 297 -3.79 -17.41 6.23
CA ARG A 297 -4.44 -18.50 6.99
C ARG A 297 -4.18 -19.90 6.42
N ASP A 298 -3.71 -19.97 5.18
CA ASP A 298 -3.60 -21.21 4.42
C ASP A 298 -2.36 -21.10 3.52
N THR A 299 -1.20 -21.18 4.17
CA THR A 299 0.11 -21.13 3.52
C THR A 299 1.15 -21.85 4.36
N SER A 300 2.29 -22.16 3.75
CA SER A 300 3.38 -22.93 4.30
C SER A 300 4.74 -22.25 4.07
N LEU A 301 5.77 -22.75 4.74
CA LEU A 301 7.16 -22.33 4.47
C LEU A 301 7.56 -22.61 3.02
N GLN A 302 7.05 -23.69 2.43
CA GLN A 302 7.32 -24.07 1.05
C GLN A 302 6.79 -23.03 0.08
N ASP A 303 5.60 -22.48 0.31
CA ASP A 303 5.03 -21.43 -0.55
C ASP A 303 5.88 -20.15 -0.53
N PHE A 304 6.54 -19.83 0.60
CA PHE A 304 7.45 -18.68 0.72
C PHE A 304 8.75 -18.84 -0.07
N LEU A 305 9.07 -20.06 -0.50
CA LEU A 305 10.27 -20.41 -1.24
C LEU A 305 9.96 -20.91 -2.65
N ASP A 306 8.68 -20.99 -3.02
CA ASP A 306 8.25 -21.55 -4.29
C ASP A 306 8.40 -20.50 -5.41
N PRO A 307 9.25 -20.74 -6.42
CA PRO A 307 9.43 -19.81 -7.53
C PRO A 307 8.14 -19.60 -8.33
N GLU A 308 7.23 -20.58 -8.40
CA GLU A 308 5.94 -20.40 -9.08
C GLU A 308 5.07 -19.38 -8.35
N VAL A 309 5.13 -19.36 -7.00
CA VAL A 309 4.47 -18.34 -6.19
C VAL A 309 5.10 -16.98 -6.43
N LEU A 310 6.44 -16.88 -6.43
CA LEU A 310 7.15 -15.61 -6.67
C LEU A 310 6.86 -15.04 -8.08
N ASP A 311 6.77 -15.89 -9.09
CA ASP A 311 6.49 -15.50 -10.47
C ASP A 311 5.07 -14.92 -10.67
N THR A 312 4.15 -15.13 -9.72
CA THR A 312 2.78 -14.58 -9.79
C THR A 312 2.76 -13.05 -9.86
N LEU A 313 3.69 -12.37 -9.18
CA LEU A 313 3.78 -10.91 -9.23
C LEU A 313 4.08 -10.43 -10.66
N ALA A 314 4.98 -11.09 -11.37
CA ALA A 314 5.35 -10.74 -12.74
C ALA A 314 4.17 -10.93 -13.70
N LEU A 315 3.43 -12.03 -13.55
CA LEU A 315 2.22 -12.31 -14.35
C LEU A 315 1.15 -11.25 -14.11
N LYS A 316 0.81 -10.96 -12.85
CA LYS A 316 -0.22 -9.97 -12.50
C LYS A 316 0.18 -8.54 -12.88
N THR A 317 1.47 -8.22 -12.78
CA THR A 317 2.00 -6.95 -13.26
C THR A 317 1.80 -6.79 -14.78
N LYS A 318 2.04 -7.84 -15.57
CA LYS A 318 1.80 -7.81 -17.03
C LYS A 318 0.32 -7.62 -17.36
N GLU A 319 -0.58 -8.27 -16.63
CA GLU A 319 -2.04 -8.10 -16.78
C GLU A 319 -2.45 -6.64 -16.52
N VAL A 320 -2.05 -6.06 -15.39
CA VAL A 320 -2.38 -4.67 -15.04
C VAL A 320 -1.78 -3.69 -16.04
N GLN A 321 -0.50 -3.85 -16.41
CA GLN A 321 0.14 -2.97 -17.40
C GLN A 321 -0.55 -3.06 -18.76
N LYS A 322 -1.01 -4.25 -19.18
CA LYS A 322 -1.75 -4.39 -20.43
C LYS A 322 -3.05 -3.57 -20.41
N THR A 323 -3.83 -3.65 -19.33
CA THR A 323 -5.07 -2.89 -19.16
C THR A 323 -4.82 -1.39 -19.06
N VAL A 324 -3.79 -0.97 -18.32
CA VAL A 324 -3.44 0.46 -18.24
C VAL A 324 -2.97 0.98 -19.60
N ASN A 325 -2.12 0.24 -20.30
CA ASN A 325 -1.55 0.67 -21.56
C ASN A 325 -2.56 0.67 -22.72
N SER A 326 -3.64 -0.12 -22.65
CA SER A 326 -4.70 -0.04 -23.66
C SER A 326 -5.52 1.24 -23.58
N VAL A 327 -5.56 1.89 -22.41
CA VAL A 327 -6.36 3.12 -22.18
C VAL A 327 -5.47 4.36 -22.06
N CYS A 328 -4.34 4.27 -21.36
CA CYS A 328 -3.42 5.37 -21.09
C CYS A 328 -1.94 4.89 -21.07
N PRO A 329 -1.29 4.71 -22.24
CA PRO A 329 0.04 4.11 -22.41
C PRO A 329 1.20 4.69 -21.59
N GLU A 330 1.10 5.95 -21.15
CA GLU A 330 2.16 6.65 -20.42
C GLU A 330 1.86 6.77 -18.92
N LYS A 331 0.76 6.19 -18.45
CA LYS A 331 0.38 6.27 -17.04
C LYS A 331 1.33 5.41 -16.19
N SER A 332 1.94 6.04 -15.18
CA SER A 332 2.69 5.33 -14.15
C SER A 332 1.80 4.32 -13.44
N VAL A 333 2.32 3.11 -13.18
CA VAL A 333 1.61 2.04 -12.46
C VAL A 333 2.36 1.73 -11.18
N TRP A 334 1.68 1.81 -10.03
CA TRP A 334 2.24 1.62 -8.70
C TRP A 334 1.55 0.47 -7.97
N LEU A 335 2.32 -0.29 -7.18
CA LEU A 335 1.74 -1.11 -6.12
C LEU A 335 1.40 -0.19 -4.95
N GLY A 336 0.11 0.07 -4.74
CA GLY A 336 -0.38 0.94 -3.64
C GLY A 336 -0.35 0.26 -2.28
N GLU A 337 -0.45 -1.07 -2.27
CA GLU A 337 -0.39 -1.92 -1.07
C GLU A 337 0.10 -3.31 -1.48
N THR A 338 1.10 -3.84 -0.80
CA THR A 338 1.61 -5.19 -1.07
C THR A 338 2.30 -5.78 0.15
N SER A 339 2.29 -7.11 0.27
CA SER A 339 3.02 -7.88 1.28
C SER A 339 3.09 -9.35 0.88
N SER A 340 3.75 -10.17 1.71
CA SER A 340 3.83 -11.63 1.54
C SER A 340 2.44 -12.28 1.52
N ALA A 341 1.62 -12.02 2.54
CA ALA A 341 0.33 -12.70 2.72
C ALA A 341 -0.79 -11.73 3.14
N PHE A 342 -1.97 -11.88 2.51
CA PHE A 342 -3.14 -11.10 2.92
C PHE A 342 -3.74 -11.63 4.23
N GLY A 343 -4.62 -10.84 4.86
CA GLY A 343 -5.30 -11.21 6.11
C GLY A 343 -4.47 -10.93 7.38
N GLY A 344 -3.53 -9.99 7.30
CA GLY A 344 -2.65 -9.59 8.40
C GLY A 344 -1.30 -10.31 8.43
N GLY A 345 -0.96 -11.08 7.39
CA GLY A 345 0.25 -11.89 7.32
C GLY A 345 0.04 -13.35 7.74
N ALA A 346 1.06 -14.18 7.49
CA ALA A 346 1.14 -15.57 7.92
C ALA A 346 1.95 -15.66 9.22
N ALA A 347 1.33 -16.13 10.30
CA ALA A 347 1.95 -16.16 11.63
C ALA A 347 3.21 -17.05 11.64
N GLY A 348 4.34 -16.50 12.10
CA GLY A 348 5.62 -17.21 12.14
C GLY A 348 6.30 -17.36 10.78
N LEU A 349 5.79 -16.71 9.73
CA LEU A 349 6.38 -16.68 8.40
C LEU A 349 6.60 -15.22 7.94
N SER A 350 5.54 -14.42 7.88
CA SER A 350 5.59 -13.02 7.38
C SER A 350 6.46 -12.07 8.21
N ASP A 351 6.77 -12.41 9.46
CA ASP A 351 7.61 -11.66 10.39
C ASP A 351 9.03 -12.24 10.56
N THR A 352 9.42 -13.17 9.68
CA THR A 352 10.69 -13.88 9.77
C THR A 352 11.59 -13.61 8.57
N PHE A 353 12.83 -14.12 8.62
CA PHE A 353 13.81 -13.98 7.54
C PHE A 353 13.31 -14.51 6.18
N VAL A 354 12.48 -15.56 6.18
CA VAL A 354 11.98 -16.16 4.92
C VAL A 354 11.07 -15.21 4.13
N ALA A 355 10.42 -14.25 4.80
CA ALA A 355 9.62 -13.23 4.11
C ALA A 355 10.47 -12.33 3.20
N GLY A 356 11.79 -12.29 3.35
CA GLY A 356 12.68 -11.51 2.48
C GLY A 356 12.81 -12.02 1.05
N PHE A 357 12.30 -13.22 0.74
CA PHE A 357 12.23 -13.73 -0.63
C PHE A 357 11.03 -13.20 -1.44
N MET A 358 10.00 -12.65 -0.77
CA MET A 358 8.74 -12.19 -1.37
C MET A 358 8.69 -10.69 -1.61
#